data_AF-N6T844-F1
#
_entry.id   AF-N6T844-F1
#
_cell.length_a   1.000
_cell.length_b   1.000
_cell.length_c   1.000
_cell.angle_alpha   90.00
_cell.angle_beta   90.00
_cell.angle_gamma   90.00
#
_symmetry.space_group_name_H-M   'P 1'
#
loop_
_entity.id
_entity.type
_entity.pdbx_description
1 polymer ?
#
loop_
_entity_poly.entity_id
_entity_poly.type
_entity_poly.pdbx_seq_one_letter_code
_entity_poly.pdbx_strand_id
1 'polypeptide(L)'
;MPDEAFLGLERSLWELELSHCQLTKVPNRALRYLQKLRILDLTGNEINKISPENWRGLEGSLEILILADNSLAKLPLDAFGGLPMVETIDLRGNNLREIDPAQMLCPPEKAFMTQPTCRVTRLRNGVVANYRTNIAKNRED
;
A
#
# COMPACT_ATOMS: atom_id res chain seq x y z
N MET A 1 13.92 -15.08 -0.21
CA MET A 1 12.74 -15.92 0.06
C MET A 1 12.36 -16.64 -1.23
N PRO A 2 12.09 -17.96 -1.20
CA PRO A 2 11.65 -18.70 -2.37
C PRO A 2 10.21 -18.36 -2.76
N ASP A 3 9.89 -18.44 -4.06
CA ASP A 3 8.56 -18.10 -4.60
C ASP A 3 7.45 -19.03 -4.06
N GLU A 4 7.84 -20.21 -3.59
CA GLU A 4 6.95 -21.28 -3.09
C GLU A 4 6.80 -21.26 -1.56
N ALA A 5 7.38 -20.27 -0.87
CA ALA A 5 7.46 -20.23 0.59
C ALA A 5 6.12 -20.36 1.32
N PHE A 6 5.03 -19.95 0.67
CA PHE A 6 3.68 -19.95 1.27
C PHE A 6 2.69 -20.86 0.53
N LEU A 7 3.17 -21.81 -0.28
CA LEU A 7 2.30 -22.82 -0.88
C LEU A 7 1.60 -23.64 0.21
N GLY A 8 0.30 -23.91 0.00
CA GLY A 8 -0.57 -24.58 0.97
C GLY A 8 -1.21 -23.66 2.01
N LEU A 9 -0.80 -22.38 2.08
CA LEU A 9 -1.35 -21.38 3.00
C LEU A 9 -2.29 -20.37 2.30
N GLU A 10 -2.57 -20.58 1.02
CA GLU A 10 -3.27 -19.63 0.14
C GLU A 10 -4.64 -19.19 0.67
N ARG A 11 -5.31 -20.09 1.40
CA ARG A 11 -6.70 -19.93 1.84
C ARG A 11 -6.86 -19.87 3.36
N SER A 12 -5.75 -19.92 4.10
CA SER A 12 -5.74 -19.96 5.57
C SER A 12 -4.95 -18.81 6.18
N LEU A 13 -3.92 -18.29 5.49
CA LEU A 13 -3.09 -17.21 6.02
C LEU A 13 -3.85 -15.88 5.97
N TRP A 14 -3.99 -15.27 7.14
CA TRP A 14 -4.72 -14.02 7.35
C TRP A 14 -3.80 -12.87 7.74
N GLU A 15 -2.70 -13.18 8.42
CA GLU A 15 -1.67 -12.25 8.85
C GLU A 15 -0.29 -12.82 8.52
N LEU A 16 0.58 -11.99 7.98
CA LEU A 16 1.95 -12.33 7.64
C LEU A 16 2.89 -11.24 8.14
N GLU A 17 3.72 -11.61 9.10
CA GLU A 17 4.77 -10.77 9.65
C GLU A 17 6.11 -11.15 9.05
N LEU A 18 6.75 -10.19 8.38
CA LEU A 18 8.08 -10.30 7.78
C LEU A 18 8.97 -9.14 8.27
N SER A 19 8.83 -8.80 9.55
CA SER A 19 9.56 -7.72 10.20
C SER A 19 11.06 -8.06 10.33
N HIS A 20 11.93 -7.07 10.16
CA HIS A 20 13.39 -7.19 10.35
C HIS A 20 14.07 -8.32 9.55
N CYS A 21 13.53 -8.64 8.37
CA CYS A 21 14.03 -9.71 7.50
C CYS A 21 15.06 -9.23 6.46
N GLN A 22 15.57 -7.99 6.58
CA GLN A 22 16.52 -7.38 5.64
C GLN A 22 16.03 -7.44 4.17
N LEU A 23 14.71 -7.36 3.98
CA LEU A 23 14.13 -7.43 2.65
C LEU A 23 14.43 -6.14 1.89
N THR A 24 15.18 -6.25 0.80
CA THR A 24 15.43 -5.11 -0.10
C THR A 24 14.26 -4.81 -1.03
N LYS A 25 13.34 -5.77 -1.19
CA LYS A 25 12.17 -5.72 -2.08
C LYS A 25 11.02 -6.53 -1.48
N VAL A 26 9.78 -6.14 -1.81
CA VAL A 26 8.58 -6.91 -1.48
C VAL A 26 8.62 -8.27 -2.22
N PRO A 27 8.45 -9.42 -1.52
CA PRO A 27 8.48 -10.75 -2.13
C PRO A 27 7.16 -11.07 -2.86
N ASN A 28 6.79 -10.25 -3.83
CA ASN A 28 5.49 -10.31 -4.51
C ASN A 28 5.16 -11.67 -5.14
N ARG A 29 6.18 -12.39 -5.63
CA ARG A 29 6.01 -13.74 -6.21
C ARG A 29 5.54 -14.77 -5.19
N ALA A 30 5.97 -14.66 -3.93
CA ALA A 30 5.53 -15.55 -2.87
C ALA A 30 4.16 -15.09 -2.32
N LEU A 31 3.93 -13.78 -2.25
CA LEU A 31 2.69 -13.21 -1.69
C LEU A 31 1.47 -13.35 -2.60
N ARG A 32 1.65 -13.42 -3.93
CA ARG A 32 0.54 -13.41 -4.91
C ARG A 32 -0.49 -14.53 -4.78
N TYR A 33 -0.18 -15.58 -4.03
CA TYR A 33 -1.04 -16.74 -3.83
C TYR A 33 -1.91 -16.62 -2.58
N LEU A 34 -1.66 -15.61 -1.73
CA LEU A 34 -2.28 -15.46 -0.42
C LEU A 34 -3.63 -14.74 -0.50
N GLN A 35 -4.66 -15.46 -0.95
CA GLN A 35 -6.00 -14.93 -1.23
C GLN A 35 -6.79 -14.45 -0.01
N LYS A 36 -6.33 -14.76 1.21
CA LYS A 36 -6.98 -14.35 2.46
C LYS A 36 -6.13 -13.45 3.34
N LEU A 37 -4.97 -13.03 2.85
CA LEU A 37 -4.08 -12.19 3.63
C LEU A 37 -4.68 -10.80 3.81
N ARG A 38 -4.92 -10.43 5.07
CA ARG A 38 -5.49 -9.14 5.48
C ARG A 38 -4.43 -8.21 6.02
N ILE A 39 -3.47 -8.73 6.77
CA ILE A 39 -2.42 -7.95 7.43
C ILE A 39 -1.08 -8.39 6.88
N LEU A 40 -0.32 -7.43 6.35
CA LEU A 40 1.06 -7.64 5.91
C LEU A 40 1.97 -6.66 6.65
N ASP A 41 2.85 -7.20 7.49
CA ASP A 41 3.87 -6.43 8.18
C ASP A 41 5.24 -6.65 7.56
N LEU A 42 5.84 -5.57 7.09
CA LEU A 42 7.18 -5.50 6.50
C LEU A 42 8.06 -4.50 7.26
N THR A 43 7.78 -4.27 8.54
CA THR A 43 8.48 -3.28 9.37
C THR A 43 9.98 -3.57 9.48
N GLY A 44 10.81 -2.53 9.48
CA GLY A 44 12.24 -2.67 9.75
C GLY A 44 13.01 -3.43 8.67
N ASN A 45 12.54 -3.37 7.42
CA ASN A 45 13.22 -3.93 6.26
C ASN A 45 13.99 -2.83 5.49
N GLU A 46 14.66 -3.21 4.40
CA GLU A 46 15.45 -2.31 3.57
C GLU A 46 14.75 -1.98 2.23
N ILE A 47 13.41 -1.99 2.24
CA ILE A 47 12.63 -1.78 1.02
C ILE A 47 12.76 -0.33 0.61
N ASN A 48 13.33 -0.10 -0.58
CA ASN A 48 13.61 1.23 -1.11
C ASN A 48 12.71 1.63 -2.29
N LYS A 49 11.97 0.67 -2.86
CA LYS A 49 11.07 0.86 -3.99
C LYS A 49 9.84 -0.03 -3.85
N ILE A 50 8.69 0.56 -4.17
CA ILE A 50 7.42 -0.16 -4.33
C ILE A 50 6.78 0.22 -5.67
N SER A 51 6.00 -0.69 -6.23
CA SER A 51 5.20 -0.53 -7.44
C SER A 51 3.87 -1.26 -7.29
N PRO A 52 2.83 -0.93 -8.07
CA PRO A 52 1.55 -1.64 -8.04
C PRO A 52 1.69 -3.16 -8.26
N GLU A 53 2.66 -3.58 -9.09
CA GLU A 53 2.96 -4.99 -9.34
C GLU A 53 3.45 -5.76 -8.10
N ASN A 54 3.88 -5.06 -7.04
CA ASN A 54 4.27 -5.72 -5.79
C ASN A 54 3.07 -6.31 -5.03
N TRP A 55 1.86 -5.84 -5.31
CA TRP A 55 0.64 -6.21 -4.59
C TRP A 55 -0.26 -7.15 -5.37
N ARG A 56 0.18 -7.58 -6.54
CA ARG A 56 -0.58 -8.45 -7.43
C ARG A 56 -0.91 -9.78 -6.74
N GLY A 57 -2.19 -10.16 -6.74
CA GLY A 57 -2.73 -11.31 -6.04
C GLY A 57 -3.25 -11.03 -4.63
N LEU A 58 -3.03 -9.82 -4.09
CA LEU A 58 -3.54 -9.39 -2.78
C LEU A 58 -4.73 -8.41 -2.90
N GLU A 59 -5.19 -8.14 -4.13
CA GLU A 59 -6.14 -7.07 -4.44
C GLU A 59 -7.48 -7.25 -3.72
N GLY A 60 -7.88 -8.50 -3.49
CA GLY A 60 -9.18 -8.85 -2.90
C GLY A 60 -9.17 -9.09 -1.39
N SER A 61 -8.03 -9.01 -0.70
CA SER A 61 -7.94 -9.44 0.70
C SER A 61 -7.18 -8.51 1.63
N LEU A 62 -6.19 -7.76 1.13
CA LEU A 62 -5.32 -6.98 2.01
C LEU A 62 -6.05 -5.75 2.54
N GLU A 63 -6.04 -5.59 3.87
CA GLU A 63 -6.73 -4.53 4.61
C GLU A 63 -5.70 -3.59 5.29
N ILE A 64 -4.60 -4.15 5.79
CA ILE A 64 -3.56 -3.42 6.54
C ILE A 64 -2.18 -3.75 5.96
N LEU A 65 -1.45 -2.69 5.58
CA LEU A 65 -0.08 -2.78 5.09
C LEU A 65 0.84 -1.94 5.97
N ILE A 66 1.81 -2.58 6.60
CA ILE A 66 2.80 -1.92 7.45
C ILE A 66 4.15 -1.97 6.74
N LEU A 67 4.66 -0.81 6.35
CA LEU A 67 5.96 -0.60 5.71
C LEU A 67 6.81 0.34 6.57
N ALA A 68 6.59 0.31 7.89
CA ALA A 68 7.30 1.18 8.82
C ALA A 68 8.81 0.87 8.83
N ASP A 69 9.64 1.87 9.16
CA ASP A 69 11.10 1.73 9.29
C ASP A 69 11.76 1.05 8.07
N ASN A 70 11.34 1.47 6.87
CA ASN A 70 11.94 1.06 5.61
C ASN A 70 12.76 2.21 4.98
N SER A 71 13.33 1.97 3.79
CA SER A 71 14.17 2.94 3.08
C SER A 71 13.46 3.60 1.89
N LEU A 72 12.12 3.73 1.94
CA LEU A 72 11.36 4.32 0.84
C LEU A 72 11.67 5.81 0.70
N ALA A 73 12.19 6.21 -0.46
CA ALA A 73 12.51 7.61 -0.74
C ALA A 73 11.43 8.34 -1.54
N LYS A 74 10.68 7.59 -2.37
CA LYS A 74 9.59 8.09 -3.23
C LYS A 74 8.52 7.02 -3.36
N LEU A 75 7.26 7.43 -3.50
CA LEU A 75 6.15 6.56 -3.86
C LEU A 75 5.68 6.93 -5.28
N PRO A 76 5.51 5.95 -6.18
CA PRO A 76 4.83 6.22 -7.45
C PRO A 76 3.35 6.59 -7.24
N LEU A 77 2.75 7.31 -8.19
CA LEU A 77 1.34 7.74 -8.13
C LEU A 77 0.36 6.58 -7.93
N ASP A 78 0.68 5.42 -8.49
CA ASP A 78 -0.11 4.20 -8.45
C ASP A 78 0.46 3.16 -7.47
N ALA A 79 1.31 3.58 -6.52
CA ALA A 79 2.01 2.68 -5.60
C ALA A 79 1.07 1.66 -4.92
N PHE A 80 -0.17 2.08 -4.63
CA PHE A 80 -1.19 1.27 -3.99
C PHE A 80 -2.42 1.04 -4.88
N GLY A 81 -2.34 1.33 -6.19
CA GLY A 81 -3.46 1.20 -7.12
C GLY A 81 -4.01 -0.23 -7.24
N GLY A 82 -3.21 -1.25 -6.90
CA GLY A 82 -3.62 -2.65 -6.85
C GLY A 82 -4.31 -3.08 -5.55
N LEU A 83 -4.60 -2.17 -4.61
CA LEU A 83 -5.06 -2.51 -3.26
C LEU A 83 -6.41 -1.84 -2.91
N PRO A 84 -7.51 -2.21 -3.57
CA PRO A 84 -8.81 -1.57 -3.36
C PRO A 84 -9.40 -1.81 -1.97
N MET A 85 -8.96 -2.85 -1.26
CA MET A 85 -9.46 -3.22 0.08
C MET A 85 -8.63 -2.63 1.22
N VAL A 86 -7.51 -1.97 0.93
CA VAL A 86 -6.60 -1.49 1.98
C VAL A 86 -7.15 -0.24 2.67
N GLU A 87 -7.38 -0.38 3.96
CA GLU A 87 -7.89 0.68 4.83
C GLU A 87 -6.76 1.44 5.53
N THR A 88 -5.66 0.76 5.88
CA THR A 88 -4.56 1.34 6.65
C THR A 88 -3.22 1.05 6.01
N ILE A 89 -2.42 2.11 5.81
CA ILE A 89 -1.03 1.99 5.37
C ILE A 89 -0.13 2.76 6.33
N ASP A 90 0.86 2.08 6.88
CA ASP A 90 1.87 2.67 7.73
C ASP A 90 3.18 2.87 6.97
N LEU A 91 3.61 4.12 6.81
CA LEU A 91 4.85 4.51 6.15
C LEU A 91 5.81 5.24 7.10
N ARG A 92 5.58 5.16 8.42
CA ARG A 92 6.45 5.82 9.41
C ARG A 92 7.90 5.34 9.29
N GLY A 93 8.85 6.18 9.67
CA GLY A 93 10.27 5.81 9.65
C GLY A 93 10.90 5.61 8.27
N ASN A 94 10.21 5.98 7.18
CA ASN A 94 10.79 6.00 5.85
C ASN A 94 11.47 7.34 5.51
N ASN A 95 12.28 7.33 4.45
CA ASN A 95 12.98 8.52 3.93
C ASN A 95 12.13 9.34 2.94
N LEU A 96 10.81 9.34 3.12
CA LEU A 96 9.87 10.02 2.24
C LEU A 96 9.99 11.54 2.44
N ARG A 97 10.48 12.24 1.40
CA ARG A 97 10.64 13.70 1.43
C ARG A 97 9.34 14.45 1.15
N GLU A 98 8.53 13.94 0.22
CA GLU A 98 7.24 14.50 -0.17
C GLU A 98 6.29 13.36 -0.53
N ILE A 99 5.04 13.49 -0.14
CA ILE A 99 3.95 12.60 -0.54
C ILE A 99 2.94 13.47 -1.30
N ASP A 100 2.75 13.14 -2.57
CA ASP A 100 1.77 13.82 -3.41
C ASP A 100 0.37 13.35 -3.00
N PRO A 101 -0.60 14.26 -2.73
CA PRO A 101 -1.99 13.87 -2.49
C PRO A 101 -2.59 13.00 -3.60
N ALA A 102 -2.10 13.11 -4.84
CA ALA A 102 -2.52 12.24 -5.94
C ALA A 102 -2.04 10.79 -5.77
N GLN A 103 -0.96 10.54 -5.00
CA GLN A 103 -0.56 9.20 -4.56
C GLN A 103 -1.52 8.62 -3.50
N MET A 104 -2.36 9.47 -2.89
CA MET A 104 -3.40 9.07 -1.92
C MET A 104 -4.75 8.80 -2.60
N LEU A 105 -4.90 9.18 -3.87
CA LEU A 105 -6.07 8.93 -4.68
C LEU A 105 -5.80 7.71 -5.56
N CYS A 106 -6.63 6.67 -5.41
CA CYS A 106 -6.67 5.59 -6.40
C CYS A 106 -6.78 6.23 -7.79
N PRO A 107 -5.94 5.85 -8.77
CA PRO A 107 -6.02 6.42 -10.10
C PRO A 107 -7.45 6.19 -10.63
N PRO A 108 -8.14 7.24 -11.10
CA PRO A 108 -9.45 7.10 -11.72
C PRO A 108 -9.23 6.52 -13.11
N GLU A 109 -8.87 5.24 -13.19
CA GLU A 109 -8.72 4.63 -14.50
C GLU A 109 -10.11 4.32 -15.05
N LYS A 110 -10.51 5.21 -15.97
CA LYS A 110 -11.61 5.12 -16.94
C LYS A 110 -12.95 5.63 -16.40
N ALA A 111 -13.24 6.87 -16.79
CA ALA A 111 -14.59 7.36 -16.95
C ALA A 111 -15.41 6.30 -17.69
N PHE A 112 -16.36 5.68 -16.98
CA PHE A 112 -17.63 5.06 -17.40
C PHE A 112 -18.00 3.97 -16.38
N MET A 113 -19.00 4.30 -15.56
CA MET A 113 -19.76 3.43 -14.66
C MET A 113 -19.03 2.74 -13.51
N THR A 114 -19.52 3.04 -12.31
CA THR A 114 -19.15 2.53 -10.99
C THR A 114 -17.82 3.09 -10.46
N GLN A 115 -17.94 4.08 -9.56
CA GLN A 115 -16.81 4.49 -8.72
C GLN A 115 -16.26 3.23 -8.04
N PRO A 116 -14.97 2.87 -8.20
CA PRO A 116 -14.34 2.01 -7.23
C PRO A 116 -14.27 2.87 -5.97
N THR A 117 -15.12 2.53 -5.01
CA THR A 117 -15.14 3.14 -3.69
C THR A 117 -13.86 2.73 -2.98
N CYS A 118 -12.75 3.41 -3.26
CA CYS A 118 -11.57 3.34 -2.40
C CYS A 118 -12.01 3.94 -1.06
N ARG A 119 -12.40 3.07 -0.13
CA ARG A 119 -12.64 3.44 1.27
C ARG A 119 -11.35 4.07 1.76
N VAL A 120 -11.45 5.32 2.20
CA VAL A 120 -10.36 6.20 2.61
C VAL A 120 -9.17 5.43 3.21
N THR A 121 -8.08 5.29 2.45
CA THR A 121 -6.83 4.69 2.94
C THR A 121 -6.19 5.68 3.91
N ARG A 122 -6.16 5.36 5.21
CA ARG A 122 -5.48 6.18 6.21
C ARG A 122 -3.98 5.93 6.13
N LEU A 123 -3.25 6.90 5.61
CA LEU A 123 -1.78 6.91 5.65
C LEU A 123 -1.31 7.48 6.98
N ARG A 124 -0.55 6.68 7.76
CA ARG A 124 0.22 7.19 8.89
C ARG A 124 1.62 7.52 8.40
N ASN A 125 1.93 8.81 8.30
CA ASN A 125 3.28 9.30 8.06
C ASN A 125 3.61 10.45 9.04
N GLY A 126 4.90 10.70 9.25
CA GLY A 126 5.38 11.88 9.96
C GLY A 126 5.76 13.03 9.02
N VAL A 127 5.41 12.92 7.72
CA VAL A 127 5.85 13.81 6.65
C VAL A 127 4.71 14.78 6.36
N VAL A 128 5.00 16.08 6.32
CA VAL A 128 4.00 17.12 6.00
C VAL A 128 3.46 16.84 4.59
N ALA A 129 2.23 16.33 4.48
CA ALA A 129 1.52 16.30 3.22
C ALA A 129 1.29 17.76 2.80
N ASN A 130 1.79 18.17 1.63
CA ASN A 130 1.48 19.49 1.09
C ASN A 130 0.04 19.48 0.58
N TYR A 131 -0.91 19.68 1.48
CA TYR A 131 -2.32 19.88 1.14
C TYR A 131 -2.48 21.27 0.50
N ARG A 132 -2.38 21.36 -0.82
CA ARG A 132 -3.14 22.38 -1.54
C ARG A 132 -4.58 21.92 -1.59
N THR A 133 -5.28 22.11 -0.48
CA THR A 133 -6.73 22.07 -0.46
C THR A 133 -7.24 23.15 -1.42
N ASN A 134 -7.59 22.76 -2.64
CA ASN A 134 -8.66 23.45 -3.35
C ASN A 134 -9.96 23.10 -2.62
N ILE A 135 -10.17 23.74 -1.47
CA ILE A 135 -11.51 23.98 -0.98
C ILE A 135 -12.13 24.82 -2.10
N ALA A 136 -12.93 24.16 -2.94
CA ALA A 136 -13.95 24.86 -3.67
C ALA A 136 -14.70 25.69 -2.63
N LYS A 137 -14.48 27.00 -2.66
CA LYS A 137 -15.34 27.98 -2.01
C LYS A 137 -16.74 27.76 -2.61
N ASN A 138 -17.52 26.87 -2.01
CA ASN A 138 -18.95 27.10 -1.93
C ASN A 138 -19.11 28.25 -0.95
N ARG A 139 -18.91 29.47 -1.48
CA ARG A 139 -19.51 30.66 -0.92
C ARG A 139 -21.00 30.56 -1.20
N GLU A 140 -21.75 30.77 -0.14
CA GLU A 140 -23.15 31.16 -0.13
C GLU A 140 -23.43 32.20 -1.23
N ASP A 141 -24.45 31.93 -2.04
CA ASP A 141 -25.64 32.77 -2.24
C ASP A 141 -26.72 31.97 -3.01
#